data_AF-A0A931V5E8-F1
#
_entry.id   AF-A0A931V5E8-F1
#
_cell.length_a   1.000
_cell.length_b   1.000
_cell.length_c   1.000
_cell.angle_alpha   90.00
_cell.angle_beta   90.00
_cell.angle_gamma   90.00
#
_symmetry.space_group_name_H-M   'P 1'
#
loop_
_entity.id
_entity.type
_entity.pdbx_description
1 polymer ?
#
loop_
_entity_poly.entity_id
_entity_poly.type
_entity_poly.pdbx_seq_one_letter_code
_entity_poly.pdbx_strand_id
1 'polypeptide(L)'
;MSKSKSVWFVVPVVALALAGCHEAKGHDHGESAAPAAKAGEPPAVRAHEHGHDHGGAPATLKLDDGKKWHTDDSLRAGMTAIRNDVQAALDPIHEGKYTPEDYEALGEKIDAHVQTIMSKCKLPPAVDAQIHVVLSEIFAGTSMMKKDGNRMGGAVKIIKALGSYADTFEHPGWQPIKH
;
A
#
# COMPACT_ATOMS: atom_id res chain seq x y z
N MET A 1 36.83 1.60 41.95
CA MET A 1 37.34 0.24 41.64
C MET A 1 36.53 -0.78 42.40
N SER A 2 35.69 -1.56 41.72
CA SER A 2 35.21 -2.86 42.19
C SER A 2 34.70 -3.64 40.98
N LYS A 3 35.10 -4.91 40.89
CA LYS A 3 35.12 -5.74 39.67
C LYS A 3 34.31 -6.99 39.98
N SER A 4 33.18 -7.19 39.30
CA SER A 4 32.36 -8.42 39.40
C SER A 4 31.79 -8.71 38.01
N LYS A 5 32.45 -9.57 37.22
CA LYS A 5 32.23 -11.03 37.08
C LYS A 5 31.00 -11.35 36.20
N SER A 6 31.28 -11.64 34.93
CA SER A 6 30.38 -12.16 33.91
C SER A 6 29.94 -13.60 34.23
N VAL A 7 28.68 -13.92 33.94
CA VAL A 7 28.21 -15.30 33.71
C VAL A 7 27.40 -15.30 32.43
N TRP A 8 27.89 -16.03 31.44
CA TRP A 8 27.23 -16.34 30.18
C TRP A 8 26.36 -17.57 30.38
N PHE A 9 25.07 -17.49 30.03
CA PHE A 9 24.23 -18.68 29.86
C PHE A 9 24.11 -19.00 28.38
N VAL A 10 24.61 -20.18 28.02
CA VAL A 10 24.48 -20.81 26.71
C VAL A 10 23.15 -21.58 26.71
N VAL A 11 22.27 -21.27 25.77
CA VAL A 11 21.02 -22.02 25.55
C VAL A 11 21.28 -23.08 24.47
N PRO A 12 20.92 -24.35 24.68
CA PRO A 12 21.17 -25.40 23.69
C PRO A 12 20.17 -25.35 22.53
N VAL A 13 20.72 -25.52 21.33
CA VAL A 13 20.01 -25.78 20.08
C VAL A 13 19.51 -27.22 20.09
N VAL A 14 18.19 -27.42 20.05
CA VAL A 14 17.58 -28.73 19.80
C VAL A 14 17.30 -28.86 18.30
N ALA A 15 18.07 -29.72 17.66
CA ALA A 15 17.87 -30.14 16.28
C ALA A 15 16.72 -31.15 16.19
N LEU A 16 15.71 -30.86 15.36
CA LEU A 16 14.66 -31.80 14.99
C LEU A 16 14.95 -32.30 13.57
N ALA A 17 15.19 -33.60 13.46
CA ALA A 17 15.59 -34.29 12.24
C ALA A 17 14.43 -34.50 11.25
N LEU A 18 14.77 -34.44 9.97
CA LEU A 18 13.93 -34.76 8.82
C LEU A 18 13.65 -36.28 8.72
N ALA A 19 12.42 -36.63 8.37
CA ALA A 19 12.09 -37.90 7.73
C ALA A 19 11.24 -37.59 6.49
N GLY A 20 11.80 -37.83 5.30
CA GLY A 20 11.09 -37.80 4.03
C GLY A 20 10.58 -39.18 3.64
N CYS A 21 9.53 -39.22 2.82
CA CYS A 21 9.22 -40.37 1.95
C CYS A 21 8.34 -39.96 0.76
N HIS A 22 8.91 -40.18 -0.43
CA HIS A 22 8.35 -40.67 -1.69
C HIS A 22 7.32 -39.90 -2.55
N GLU A 23 7.79 -39.61 -3.77
CA GLU A 23 7.10 -39.51 -5.06
C GLU A 23 5.97 -40.53 -5.31
N ALA A 24 4.91 -40.08 -5.98
CA ALA A 24 4.11 -40.92 -6.88
C ALA A 24 3.61 -40.09 -8.08
N LYS A 25 3.76 -40.66 -9.29
CA LYS A 25 3.36 -40.13 -10.59
C LYS A 25 2.37 -41.13 -11.21
N GLY A 26 1.23 -40.70 -11.75
CA GLY A 26 0.34 -41.60 -12.49
C GLY A 26 -1.02 -41.01 -12.88
N HIS A 27 -1.28 -41.04 -14.18
CA HIS A 27 -2.53 -40.74 -14.92
C HIS A 27 -3.76 -41.55 -14.47
N ASP A 28 -4.97 -41.02 -14.67
CA ASP A 28 -5.90 -41.42 -15.76
C ASP A 28 -7.31 -40.79 -15.60
N HIS A 29 -8.05 -40.84 -16.70
CA HIS A 29 -9.38 -40.34 -17.03
C HIS A 29 -10.55 -40.94 -16.22
N GLY A 30 -11.67 -40.19 -16.23
CA GLY A 30 -12.94 -40.73 -16.70
C GLY A 30 -13.94 -41.33 -15.69
N GLU A 31 -15.17 -40.82 -15.82
CA GLU A 31 -16.46 -41.51 -15.63
C GLU A 31 -17.26 -41.29 -14.33
N SER A 32 -18.57 -41.24 -14.55
CA SER A 32 -19.65 -40.66 -13.77
C SER A 32 -20.42 -41.73 -12.99
N ALA A 33 -20.77 -41.44 -11.73
CA ALA A 33 -21.94 -42.02 -11.06
C ALA A 33 -22.37 -41.20 -9.83
N ALA A 34 -23.62 -40.76 -9.80
CA ALA A 34 -24.37 -40.46 -8.57
C ALA A 34 -25.06 -41.76 -8.08
N PRO A 35 -25.80 -41.83 -6.94
CA PRO A 35 -26.13 -40.81 -5.91
C PRO A 35 -26.04 -41.31 -4.44
N ALA A 36 -26.06 -40.42 -3.44
CA ALA A 36 -26.72 -40.63 -2.13
C ALA A 36 -26.65 -39.38 -1.23
N ALA A 37 -27.78 -39.04 -0.62
CA ALA A 37 -27.95 -37.90 0.29
C ALA A 37 -27.25 -38.09 1.64
N LYS A 38 -26.64 -37.01 2.16
CA LYS A 38 -26.28 -36.83 3.57
C LYS A 38 -26.54 -35.37 3.99
N ALA A 39 -26.84 -35.25 5.27
CA ALA A 39 -27.41 -34.12 6.00
C ALA A 39 -26.66 -32.78 5.84
N GLY A 40 -27.40 -31.69 6.03
CA GLY A 40 -26.93 -30.32 5.92
C GLY A 40 -25.80 -29.96 6.88
N GLU A 41 -24.78 -29.32 6.31
CA GLU A 41 -23.76 -28.56 7.01
C GLU A 41 -24.19 -27.07 7.13
N PRO A 42 -23.81 -26.38 8.21
CA PRO A 42 -24.04 -24.95 8.34
C PRO A 42 -23.24 -24.19 7.27
N PRO A 43 -23.72 -23.03 6.77
CA PRO A 43 -22.94 -22.23 5.84
C PRO A 43 -21.64 -21.80 6.52
N ALA A 44 -20.52 -22.29 6.02
CA ALA A 44 -19.23 -21.70 6.27
C ALA A 44 -19.31 -20.25 5.82
N VAL A 45 -19.16 -19.32 6.77
CA VAL A 45 -18.92 -17.92 6.48
C VAL A 45 -17.69 -17.85 5.56
N ARG A 46 -17.91 -17.46 4.30
CA ARG A 46 -16.81 -17.03 3.44
C ARG A 46 -16.20 -15.80 4.12
N ALA A 47 -15.04 -15.98 4.76
CA ALA A 47 -14.12 -14.89 4.92
C ALA A 47 -13.86 -14.34 3.52
N HIS A 48 -14.12 -13.05 3.32
CA HIS A 48 -13.69 -12.36 2.12
C HIS A 48 -12.17 -12.34 2.17
N GLU A 49 -11.54 -13.32 1.53
CA GLU A 49 -10.10 -13.31 1.31
C GLU A 49 -9.80 -12.08 0.46
N HIS A 50 -9.24 -11.04 1.09
CA HIS A 50 -8.54 -9.98 0.38
C HIS A 50 -7.27 -10.59 -0.20
N GLY A 51 -7.42 -11.34 -1.29
CA GLY A 51 -6.32 -11.80 -2.10
C GLY A 51 -5.61 -10.58 -2.68
N HIS A 52 -4.41 -10.30 -2.19
CA HIS A 52 -3.45 -9.46 -2.90
C HIS A 52 -2.98 -10.23 -4.14
N ASP A 53 -3.82 -10.29 -5.17
CA ASP A 53 -3.44 -10.80 -6.48
C ASP A 53 -2.45 -9.83 -7.11
N HIS A 54 -1.17 -10.15 -7.01
CA HIS A 54 -0.08 -9.48 -7.71
C HIS A 54 0.15 -10.05 -9.13
N GLY A 55 -0.84 -10.76 -9.71
CA GLY A 55 -0.73 -11.45 -11.00
C GLY A 55 -1.35 -10.71 -12.18
N GLY A 56 -2.17 -9.68 -11.93
CA GLY A 56 -2.72 -8.80 -12.96
C GLY A 56 -1.71 -7.77 -13.48
N ALA A 57 -1.82 -7.40 -14.76
CA ALA A 57 -1.12 -6.23 -15.30
C ALA A 57 -1.37 -5.00 -14.40
N PRO A 58 -0.37 -4.13 -14.17
CA PRO A 58 -0.54 -2.98 -13.28
C PRO A 58 -1.77 -2.18 -13.69
N ALA A 59 -2.68 -1.98 -12.74
CA ALA A 59 -3.88 -1.20 -12.97
C ALA A 59 -3.47 0.19 -13.48
N THR A 60 -3.89 0.51 -14.70
CA THR A 60 -3.62 1.82 -15.29
C THR A 60 -4.69 2.78 -14.84
N LEU A 61 -4.29 3.99 -14.43
CA LEU A 61 -5.20 5.06 -14.07
C LEU A 61 -6.02 5.50 -15.30
N LYS A 62 -7.35 5.60 -15.15
CA LYS A 62 -8.30 5.94 -16.21
C LYS A 62 -9.38 6.88 -15.69
N LEU A 63 -10.02 7.60 -16.59
CA LEU A 63 -11.27 8.33 -16.32
C LEU A 63 -12.47 7.36 -16.31
N ASP A 64 -13.56 7.78 -15.66
CA ASP A 64 -14.88 7.12 -15.69
C ASP A 64 -15.60 7.48 -16.99
N ASP A 65 -15.36 6.70 -18.05
CA ASP A 65 -15.91 6.95 -19.39
C ASP A 65 -15.69 8.41 -19.87
N GLY A 66 -14.48 8.93 -19.60
CA GLY A 66 -14.07 10.30 -19.93
C GLY A 66 -14.46 11.36 -18.90
N LYS A 67 -15.08 10.99 -17.79
CA LYS A 67 -15.38 11.86 -16.65
C LYS A 67 -14.45 11.59 -15.47
N LYS A 68 -14.30 12.58 -14.60
CA LYS A 68 -13.57 12.38 -13.34
C LYS A 68 -14.39 11.51 -12.40
N TRP A 69 -13.71 10.68 -11.61
CA TRP A 69 -14.34 9.84 -10.61
C TRP A 69 -14.86 10.68 -9.44
N HIS A 70 -16.07 10.39 -8.99
CA HIS A 70 -16.61 10.99 -7.77
C HIS A 70 -15.80 10.56 -6.54
N THR A 71 -15.60 11.48 -5.60
CA THR A 71 -14.90 11.20 -4.34
C THR A 71 -15.79 11.44 -3.13
N ASP A 72 -15.41 10.87 -2.00
CA ASP A 72 -15.99 11.22 -0.70
C ASP A 72 -15.17 12.31 0.02
N ASP A 73 -15.69 12.77 1.17
CA ASP A 73 -15.04 13.78 2.01
C ASP A 73 -13.72 13.28 2.62
N SER A 74 -13.65 12.01 3.03
CA SER A 74 -12.48 11.42 3.66
C SER A 74 -11.27 11.45 2.72
N LEU A 75 -11.46 11.03 1.46
CA LEU A 75 -10.45 11.08 0.43
C LEU A 75 -10.03 12.52 0.12
N ARG A 76 -10.99 13.45 -0.03
CA ARG A 76 -10.66 14.86 -0.29
C ARG A 76 -9.85 15.49 0.85
N ALA A 77 -10.24 15.22 2.10
CA ALA A 77 -9.53 15.74 3.26
C ALA A 77 -8.08 15.21 3.31
N GLY A 78 -7.89 13.91 3.10
CA GLY A 78 -6.57 13.30 3.09
C GLY A 78 -5.68 13.80 1.94
N MET A 79 -6.20 13.86 0.71
CA MET A 79 -5.43 14.35 -0.44
C MET A 79 -5.07 15.83 -0.30
N THR A 80 -5.96 16.65 0.29
CA THR A 80 -5.65 18.04 0.62
C THR A 80 -4.53 18.15 1.64
N ALA A 81 -4.56 17.33 2.70
CA ALA A 81 -3.51 17.31 3.72
C ALA A 81 -2.14 16.96 3.11
N ILE A 82 -2.08 15.87 2.34
CA ILE A 82 -0.86 15.45 1.63
C ILE A 82 -0.35 16.58 0.72
N ARG A 83 -1.22 17.18 -0.09
CA ARG A 83 -0.88 18.30 -0.98
C ARG A 83 -0.30 19.48 -0.20
N ASN A 84 -0.87 19.83 0.93
CA ASN A 84 -0.41 20.96 1.74
C ASN A 84 0.95 20.70 2.37
N ASP A 85 1.19 19.49 2.85
CA ASP A 85 2.48 19.09 3.41
C ASP A 85 3.58 19.12 2.36
N VAL A 86 3.30 18.58 1.17
CA VAL A 86 4.24 18.64 0.04
C VAL A 86 4.51 20.10 -0.34
N GLN A 87 3.47 20.93 -0.49
CA GLN A 87 3.62 22.34 -0.85
C GLN A 87 4.49 23.10 0.16
N ALA A 88 4.33 22.84 1.46
CA ALA A 88 5.10 23.49 2.51
C ALA A 88 6.59 23.07 2.51
N ALA A 89 6.92 21.89 1.98
CA ALA A 89 8.28 21.41 1.88
C ALA A 89 9.05 21.93 0.65
N LEU A 90 8.37 22.53 -0.34
CA LEU A 90 8.99 22.82 -1.63
C LEU A 90 10.10 23.86 -1.57
N ASP A 91 9.89 24.99 -0.90
CA ASP A 91 10.89 26.05 -0.83
C ASP A 91 12.23 25.54 -0.26
N PRO A 92 12.29 24.88 0.91
CA PRO A 92 13.55 24.33 1.41
C PRO A 92 14.10 23.16 0.56
N ILE A 93 13.26 22.40 -0.15
CA ILE A 93 13.72 21.38 -1.11
C ILE A 93 14.45 22.04 -2.29
N HIS A 94 13.89 23.11 -2.87
CA HIS A 94 14.50 23.84 -3.98
C HIS A 94 15.80 24.55 -3.58
N GLU A 95 15.85 25.05 -2.35
CA GLU A 95 17.06 25.68 -1.79
C GLU A 95 18.14 24.67 -1.39
N GLY A 96 17.86 23.36 -1.48
CA GLY A 96 18.79 22.31 -1.05
C GLY A 96 19.01 22.27 0.46
N LYS A 97 18.07 22.81 1.25
CA LYS A 97 18.13 22.89 2.72
C LYS A 97 17.31 21.82 3.43
N TYR A 98 16.49 21.07 2.69
CA TYR A 98 15.68 19.98 3.25
C TYR A 98 16.56 18.78 3.59
N THR A 99 16.69 18.48 4.88
CA THR A 99 17.61 17.46 5.39
C THR A 99 17.07 16.04 5.17
N PRO A 100 17.92 15.00 5.22
CA PRO A 100 17.47 13.61 5.19
C PRO A 100 16.37 13.29 6.21
N GLU A 101 16.48 13.86 7.41
CA GLU A 101 15.52 13.72 8.51
C GLU A 101 14.20 14.44 8.20
N ASP A 102 14.24 15.61 7.56
CA ASP A 102 13.03 16.32 7.11
C ASP A 102 12.26 15.50 6.07
N TYR A 103 12.97 14.87 5.12
CA TYR A 103 12.34 13.98 4.13
C TYR A 103 11.71 12.74 4.77
N GLU A 104 12.37 12.16 5.76
CA GLU A 104 11.83 11.01 6.50
C GLU A 104 10.54 11.42 7.24
N ALA A 105 10.58 12.53 7.98
CA ALA A 105 9.44 13.06 8.70
C ALA A 105 8.27 13.41 7.77
N LEU A 106 8.53 14.03 6.62
CA LEU A 106 7.51 14.28 5.59
C LEU A 106 6.90 12.97 5.08
N GLY A 107 7.74 11.97 4.79
CA GLY A 107 7.27 10.66 4.34
C GLY A 107 6.40 9.94 5.37
N GLU A 108 6.75 10.01 6.66
CA GLU A 108 5.94 9.45 7.74
C GLU A 108 4.59 10.16 7.87
N LYS A 109 4.60 11.49 7.79
CA LYS A 109 3.38 12.30 7.85
C LYS A 109 2.41 11.97 6.71
N ILE A 110 2.94 11.86 5.49
CA ILE A 110 2.14 11.48 4.31
C ILE A 110 1.59 10.06 4.46
N ASP A 111 2.39 9.08 4.90
CA ASP A 111 1.90 7.73 5.14
C ASP A 111 0.74 7.70 6.16
N ALA A 112 0.83 8.49 7.24
CA ALA A 112 -0.25 8.61 8.21
C ALA A 112 -1.55 9.19 7.61
N HIS A 113 -1.44 10.15 6.69
CA HIS A 113 -2.57 10.64 5.93
C HIS A 113 -3.18 9.56 5.04
N VAL A 114 -2.36 8.76 4.36
CA VAL A 114 -2.86 7.65 3.52
C VAL A 114 -3.59 6.60 4.36
N GLN A 115 -3.04 6.22 5.52
CA GLN A 115 -3.72 5.30 6.45
C GLN A 115 -5.07 5.86 6.93
N THR A 116 -5.15 7.18 7.14
CA THR A 116 -6.41 7.84 7.49
C THR A 116 -7.42 7.82 6.34
N ILE A 117 -6.97 7.96 5.09
CA ILE A 117 -7.84 7.81 3.91
C ILE A 117 -8.41 6.40 3.88
N MET A 118 -7.54 5.38 3.89
CA MET A 118 -7.92 3.97 3.77
C MET A 118 -8.89 3.52 4.87
N SER A 119 -8.76 4.05 6.08
CA SER A 119 -9.63 3.68 7.22
C SER A 119 -11.00 4.38 7.22
N LYS A 120 -11.18 5.47 6.47
CA LYS A 120 -12.38 6.33 6.54
C LYS A 120 -13.11 6.50 5.22
N CYS A 121 -12.47 6.19 4.09
CA CYS A 121 -13.11 6.31 2.79
C CYS A 121 -14.20 5.25 2.61
N LYS A 122 -15.24 5.61 1.88
CA LYS A 122 -16.44 4.83 1.58
C LYS A 122 -16.70 4.88 0.07
N LEU A 123 -15.66 4.57 -0.70
CA LEU A 123 -15.70 4.63 -2.15
C LEU A 123 -16.36 3.37 -2.72
N PRO A 124 -17.11 3.48 -3.82
CA PRO A 124 -17.51 2.32 -4.60
C PRO A 124 -16.27 1.55 -5.10
N PRO A 125 -16.34 0.22 -5.27
CA PRO A 125 -15.18 -0.61 -5.65
C PRO A 125 -14.43 -0.14 -6.92
N ALA A 126 -15.15 0.39 -7.92
CA ALA A 126 -14.54 0.89 -9.14
C ALA A 126 -13.68 2.15 -8.90
N VAL A 127 -14.16 3.06 -8.04
CA VAL A 127 -13.42 4.28 -7.65
C VAL A 127 -12.22 3.90 -6.79
N ASP A 128 -12.42 2.97 -5.86
CA ASP A 128 -11.38 2.46 -4.96
C ASP A 128 -10.20 1.82 -5.74
N ALA A 129 -10.51 1.02 -6.76
CA ALA A 129 -9.50 0.43 -7.64
C ALA A 129 -8.65 1.49 -8.35
N GLN A 130 -9.24 2.63 -8.73
CA GLN A 130 -8.51 3.73 -9.38
C GLN A 130 -7.68 4.53 -8.38
N ILE A 131 -8.21 4.83 -7.19
CA ILE A 131 -7.45 5.61 -6.20
C ILE A 131 -6.26 4.79 -5.67
N HIS A 132 -6.36 3.47 -5.62
CA HIS A 132 -5.22 2.60 -5.28
C HIS A 132 -4.01 2.79 -6.21
N VAL A 133 -4.21 3.14 -7.49
CA VAL A 133 -3.10 3.44 -8.41
C VAL A 133 -2.35 4.71 -7.96
N VAL A 134 -3.10 5.76 -7.61
CA VAL A 134 -2.53 7.02 -7.09
C VAL A 134 -1.85 6.81 -5.74
N LEU A 135 -2.51 6.15 -4.79
CA LEU A 135 -1.98 5.92 -3.45
C LEU A 135 -0.72 5.05 -3.48
N SER A 136 -0.65 4.07 -4.38
CA SER A 136 0.57 3.25 -4.59
C SER A 136 1.75 4.11 -5.05
N GLU A 137 1.52 5.07 -5.94
CA GLU A 137 2.56 6.00 -6.40
C GLU A 137 3.02 6.94 -5.27
N ILE A 138 2.08 7.39 -4.42
CA ILE A 138 2.39 8.18 -3.22
C ILE A 138 3.25 7.37 -2.26
N PHE A 139 2.85 6.13 -1.92
CA PHE A 139 3.63 5.24 -1.05
C PHE A 139 5.02 4.93 -1.59
N ALA A 140 5.14 4.70 -2.90
CA ALA A 140 6.45 4.50 -3.50
C ALA A 140 7.32 5.77 -3.38
N GLY A 141 6.71 6.96 -3.53
CA GLY A 141 7.37 8.24 -3.29
C GLY A 141 7.82 8.42 -1.84
N THR A 142 6.97 8.12 -0.85
CA THR A 142 7.35 8.20 0.58
C THR A 142 8.47 7.21 0.90
N SER A 143 8.44 6.00 0.34
CA SER A 143 9.53 5.02 0.48
C SER A 143 10.85 5.55 -0.07
N MET A 144 10.84 6.28 -1.18
CA MET A 144 12.03 6.92 -1.74
C MET A 144 12.54 8.07 -0.87
N MET A 145 11.65 8.89 -0.29
CA MET A 145 12.04 9.98 0.62
C MET A 145 12.71 9.47 1.89
N LYS A 146 12.31 8.29 2.39
CA LYS A 146 12.86 7.68 3.61
C LYS A 146 14.19 6.94 3.41
N LYS A 147 14.61 6.72 2.16
CA LYS A 147 15.81 5.92 1.82
C LYS A 147 16.94 6.77 1.25
N ASP A 148 18.18 6.34 1.47
CA ASP A 148 19.38 6.93 0.88
C ASP A 148 19.47 6.71 -0.64
N GLY A 149 19.73 7.81 -1.38
CA GLY A 149 20.04 7.78 -2.82
C GLY A 149 19.14 8.64 -3.72
N ASN A 150 17.85 8.84 -3.41
CA ASN A 150 16.96 9.64 -4.29
C ASN A 150 15.73 10.25 -3.59
N ARG A 151 15.96 11.05 -2.54
CA ARG A 151 14.86 11.65 -1.74
C ARG A 151 14.05 12.66 -2.53
N MET A 152 14.72 13.56 -3.24
CA MET A 152 14.06 14.55 -4.11
C MET A 152 13.21 13.87 -5.19
N GLY A 153 13.68 12.75 -5.77
CA GLY A 153 12.88 11.95 -6.69
C GLY A 153 11.62 11.37 -6.05
N GLY A 154 11.66 11.04 -4.75
CA GLY A 154 10.49 10.66 -3.98
C GLY A 154 9.45 11.79 -3.90
N ALA A 155 9.89 13.00 -3.54
CA ALA A 155 9.01 14.18 -3.52
C ALA A 155 8.40 14.46 -4.91
N VAL A 156 9.21 14.42 -5.98
CA VAL A 156 8.73 14.59 -7.37
C VAL A 156 7.70 13.52 -7.74
N LYS A 157 7.89 12.26 -7.31
CA LYS A 157 6.93 11.18 -7.57
C LYS A 157 5.58 11.46 -6.89
N ILE A 158 5.59 11.97 -5.66
CA ILE A 158 4.36 12.36 -4.96
C ILE A 158 3.68 13.53 -5.66
N ILE A 159 4.42 14.56 -6.08
CA ILE A 159 3.86 15.71 -6.84
C ILE A 159 3.16 15.22 -8.12
N LYS A 160 3.78 14.30 -8.87
CA LYS A 160 3.17 13.70 -10.06
C LYS A 160 1.91 12.91 -9.74
N ALA A 161 1.93 12.10 -8.67
CA ALA A 161 0.74 11.35 -8.25
C ALA A 161 -0.42 12.29 -7.86
N LEU A 162 -0.13 13.40 -7.17
CA LEU A 162 -1.13 14.43 -6.84
C LEU A 162 -1.66 15.16 -8.08
N GLY A 163 -0.82 15.34 -9.11
CA GLY A 163 -1.25 15.81 -10.43
C GLY A 163 -2.21 14.83 -11.11
N SER A 164 -1.84 13.55 -11.17
CA SER A 164 -2.70 12.49 -11.71
C SER A 164 -4.03 12.40 -10.98
N TYR A 165 -4.04 12.56 -9.64
CA TYR A 165 -5.27 12.64 -8.85
C TYR A 165 -6.14 13.81 -9.30
N ALA A 166 -5.56 15.00 -9.42
CA ALA A 166 -6.29 16.19 -9.84
C ALA A 166 -6.93 16.04 -11.23
N ASP A 167 -6.27 15.33 -12.14
CA ASP A 167 -6.75 15.09 -13.50
C ASP A 167 -7.84 14.02 -13.59
N THR A 168 -7.95 13.13 -12.60
CA THR A 168 -8.80 11.93 -12.68
C THR A 168 -9.93 11.87 -11.66
N PHE A 169 -9.84 12.62 -10.55
CA PHE A 169 -10.83 12.61 -9.48
C PHE A 169 -11.47 13.99 -9.29
N GLU A 170 -12.75 13.99 -8.96
CA GLU A 170 -13.49 15.19 -8.59
C GLU A 170 -13.02 15.69 -7.22
N HIS A 171 -12.47 16.90 -7.18
CA HIS A 171 -12.11 17.54 -5.93
C HIS A 171 -12.41 19.04 -6.04
N PRO A 172 -13.62 19.47 -5.67
CA PRO A 172 -13.99 20.88 -5.71
C PRO A 172 -13.01 21.73 -4.89
N GLY A 173 -12.49 22.80 -5.48
CA GLY A 173 -11.53 23.69 -4.82
C GLY A 173 -10.08 23.21 -4.80
N TRP A 174 -9.76 22.07 -5.43
CA TRP A 174 -8.38 21.59 -5.51
C TRP A 174 -7.44 22.64 -6.08
N GLN A 175 -6.32 22.86 -5.39
CA GLN A 175 -5.27 23.76 -5.82
C GLN A 175 -4.05 22.96 -6.27
N PRO A 176 -3.63 23.07 -7.53
CA PRO A 176 -2.39 22.45 -7.98
C PRO A 176 -1.20 22.85 -7.08
N ILE A 177 -0.22 21.96 -6.99
CA ILE A 177 1.06 22.27 -6.36
C ILE A 177 1.78 23.28 -7.26
N LYS A 178 2.31 24.34 -6.66
CA LYS A 178 3.15 25.34 -7.33
C LYS A 178 4.57 25.13 -6.87
N HIS A 179 5.48 24.94 -7.82
CA HIS A 179 6.88 24.65 -7.57
C HIS A 179 7.73 25.27 -8.69
#